data_AF-A0A969RDA2-F1
#
_entry.id   AF-A0A969RDA2-F1
#
_cell.length_a   1.000
_cell.length_b   1.000
_cell.length_c   1.000
_cell.angle_alpha   90.00
_cell.angle_beta   90.00
_cell.angle_gamma   90.00
#
_symmetry.space_group_name_H-M   'P 1'
#
loop_
_entity.id
_entity.type
_entity.pdbx_description
1 polymer ?
#
loop_
_entity_poly.entity_id
_entity_poly.type
_entity_poly.pdbx_seq_one_letter_code
_entity_poly.pdbx_strand_id
1 'polypeptide(L)'
;MTDSKEGKSKYGALIQKAREQENQESVKPDDQITSEPESQKTSEPEVAPVKEREVNLCVKVPESLRRHWAAESKRQGITMTEVIVQALEARFGRPE
;
A
#
# COMPACT_ATOMS: atom_id res chain seq x y z
N MET A 1 -32.54 48.53 4.83
CA MET A 1 -31.18 48.04 4.49
C MET A 1 -30.71 47.24 5.69
N THR A 2 -31.06 45.95 5.79
CA THR A 2 -30.28 44.79 5.28
C THR A 2 -28.90 44.75 5.94
N ASP A 3 -28.39 43.68 6.53
CA ASP A 3 -28.86 42.32 6.73
C ASP A 3 -27.90 41.68 7.76
N SER A 4 -28.46 40.83 8.61
CA SER A 4 -27.91 39.69 9.36
C SER A 4 -26.39 39.36 9.37
N LYS A 5 -26.00 38.79 10.52
CA LYS A 5 -25.41 37.42 10.68
C LYS A 5 -23.99 37.33 11.26
N GLU A 6 -23.98 37.22 12.59
CA GLU A 6 -23.38 36.12 13.36
C GLU A 6 -22.09 35.46 12.82
N GLY A 7 -20.97 35.78 13.50
CA GLY A 7 -20.19 34.78 14.22
C GLY A 7 -19.75 33.51 13.46
N LYS A 8 -18.83 33.64 12.50
CA LYS A 8 -17.95 32.52 12.11
C LYS A 8 -16.55 32.76 12.65
N SER A 9 -16.24 32.14 13.80
CA SER A 9 -14.90 32.14 14.36
C SER A 9 -13.90 31.62 13.32
N LYS A 10 -12.82 32.38 13.08
CA LYS A 10 -11.75 32.09 12.12
C LYS A 10 -11.21 30.66 12.16
N TYR A 11 -11.29 30.00 13.32
CA TYR A 11 -10.87 28.62 13.53
C TYR A 11 -11.91 27.58 13.07
N GLY A 12 -13.21 27.91 13.12
CA GLY A 12 -14.27 27.01 12.66
C GLY A 12 -14.19 26.75 11.15
N ALA A 13 -13.79 27.77 10.37
CA ALA A 13 -13.56 27.63 8.93
C ALA A 13 -12.35 26.74 8.60
N LEU A 14 -11.28 26.81 9.41
CA LEU A 14 -10.10 25.95 9.28
C LEU A 14 -10.43 24.49 9.57
N ILE A 15 -11.24 24.22 10.59
CA ILE A 15 -11.65 22.87 10.97
C ILE A 15 -12.60 22.27 9.93
N GLN A 16 -13.53 23.05 9.37
CA GLN A 16 -14.39 22.60 8.27
C GLN A 16 -13.59 22.26 7.02
N LYS A 17 -12.60 23.11 6.66
CA LYS A 17 -11.74 22.86 5.50
C LYS A 17 -10.88 21.60 5.64
N ALA A 18 -10.41 21.30 6.85
CA ALA A 18 -9.70 20.05 7.14
C ALA A 18 -10.63 18.82 7.03
N ARG A 19 -11.87 18.92 7.52
CA ARG A 19 -12.88 17.85 7.42
C ARG A 19 -13.38 17.61 5.99
N GLU A 20 -13.45 18.65 5.17
CA GLU A 20 -13.79 18.56 3.75
C GLU A 20 -12.67 17.90 2.93
N GLN A 21 -11.39 18.13 3.27
CA GLN A 21 -10.28 17.39 2.66
C GLN A 21 -10.27 15.90 3.04
N GLU A 22 -10.65 15.55 4.27
CA GLU A 22 -10.71 14.14 4.70
C GLU A 22 -11.90 13.38 4.09
N ASN A 23 -13.01 14.08 3.76
CA ASN A 23 -14.24 13.46 3.28
C ASN A 23 -14.37 13.37 1.74
N GLN A 24 -13.31 13.69 0.98
CA GLN A 24 -13.28 13.51 -0.49
C GLN A 24 -12.32 12.42 -1.00
N GLU A 25 -11.62 11.70 -0.13
CA GLU A 25 -11.00 10.43 -0.50
C GLU A 25 -11.67 9.27 0.24
N SER A 26 -13.00 9.16 0.07
CA SER A 26 -13.66 7.86 0.09
C SER A 26 -13.24 7.07 -1.16
N VAL A 27 -11.97 6.67 -1.24
CA VAL A 27 -11.59 5.59 -2.14
C VAL A 27 -11.99 4.31 -1.44
N LYS A 28 -13.20 3.86 -1.74
CA LYS A 28 -13.56 2.45 -1.63
C LYS A 28 -12.39 1.64 -2.20
N PRO A 29 -11.85 0.62 -1.53
CA PRO A 29 -11.20 -0.44 -2.28
C PRO A 29 -12.34 -1.22 -2.96
N ASP A 30 -12.82 -0.64 -4.05
CA ASP A 30 -13.58 -1.33 -5.08
C ASP A 30 -12.66 -2.45 -5.58
N ASP A 31 -13.18 -3.66 -5.56
CA ASP A 31 -12.58 -4.89 -6.05
C ASP A 31 -11.50 -4.65 -7.12
N GLN A 32 -10.24 -4.87 -6.75
CA GLN A 32 -9.15 -4.84 -7.71
C GLN A 32 -9.31 -6.08 -8.61
N ILE A 33 -9.97 -5.84 -9.73
CA ILE A 33 -10.15 -6.69 -10.89
C ILE A 33 -8.88 -7.50 -11.13
N THR A 34 -9.05 -8.82 -11.12
CA THR A 34 -8.12 -9.82 -11.63
C THR A 34 -7.80 -9.51 -13.10
N SER A 35 -6.68 -8.85 -13.37
CA SER A 35 -6.09 -8.81 -14.71
C SER A 35 -5.09 -9.96 -14.82
N GLU A 36 -5.40 -10.93 -15.68
CA GLU A 36 -4.58 -12.10 -16.00
C GLU A 36 -3.16 -11.70 -16.46
N PRO A 37 -2.11 -12.50 -16.17
CA PRO A 37 -0.79 -12.22 -16.71
C PRO A 37 -0.72 -12.66 -18.19
N GLU A 38 -0.65 -11.68 -19.09
CA GLU A 38 -0.28 -11.91 -20.50
C GLU A 38 1.10 -12.59 -20.57
N SER A 39 1.10 -13.85 -21.02
CA SER A 39 2.30 -14.54 -21.45
C SER A 39 2.82 -13.89 -22.72
N GLN A 40 3.90 -13.12 -22.62
CA GLN A 40 4.73 -12.79 -23.78
C GLN A 40 6.12 -13.41 -23.60
N LYS A 41 6.34 -14.50 -24.34
CA LYS A 41 7.66 -14.98 -24.75
C LYS A 41 8.36 -13.86 -25.53
N THR A 42 9.69 -13.75 -25.43
CA THR A 42 10.66 -13.91 -26.54
C THR A 42 12.07 -13.41 -26.13
N SER A 43 13.08 -14.28 -26.39
CA SER A 43 14.53 -14.05 -26.59
C SER A 43 15.53 -14.00 -25.42
N GLU A 44 16.41 -15.00 -25.38
CA GLU A 44 17.72 -15.10 -24.69
C GLU A 44 18.90 -14.59 -25.59
N PRO A 45 20.18 -14.50 -25.13
CA PRO A 45 20.71 -14.38 -23.77
C PRO A 45 21.75 -13.23 -23.63
N GLU A 46 21.81 -12.58 -22.46
CA GLU A 46 23.06 -11.98 -21.96
C GLU A 46 23.25 -12.53 -20.54
N VAL A 47 24.37 -13.21 -20.30
CA VAL A 47 24.69 -13.89 -19.02
C VAL A 47 25.04 -12.84 -17.96
N ALA A 48 24.04 -12.04 -17.59
CA ALA A 48 23.96 -11.46 -16.26
C ALA A 48 23.54 -12.58 -15.30
N PRO A 49 23.91 -12.53 -14.00
CA PRO A 49 23.35 -13.47 -13.02
C PRO A 49 21.83 -13.42 -13.16
N VAL A 50 21.24 -14.55 -13.58
CA VAL A 50 19.81 -14.66 -13.84
C VAL A 50 19.12 -14.43 -12.49
N LYS A 51 18.73 -13.20 -12.21
CA LYS A 51 17.77 -12.92 -11.15
C LYS A 51 16.51 -13.65 -11.57
N GLU A 52 16.13 -14.66 -10.79
CA GLU A 52 14.90 -15.39 -11.03
C GLU A 52 13.74 -14.40 -11.11
N ARG A 53 12.77 -14.73 -11.96
CA ARG A 53 11.64 -13.84 -12.24
C ARG A 53 10.76 -13.74 -11.00
N GLU A 54 10.68 -12.56 -10.39
CA GLU A 54 9.84 -12.31 -9.21
C GLU A 54 8.35 -12.26 -9.60
N VAL A 55 7.49 -12.84 -8.76
CA VAL A 55 6.02 -12.87 -8.95
C VAL A 55 5.30 -12.40 -7.69
N ASN A 56 4.08 -11.86 -7.85
CA ASN A 56 3.27 -11.39 -6.72
C ASN A 56 2.51 -12.54 -6.05
N LEU A 57 2.64 -12.68 -4.72
CA LEU A 57 1.93 -13.69 -3.92
C LEU A 57 0.58 -13.20 -3.34
N CYS A 58 0.39 -11.88 -3.18
CA CYS A 58 -0.82 -11.21 -2.64
C CYS A 58 -1.57 -11.94 -1.50
N VAL A 59 -1.40 -11.48 -0.26
CA VAL A 59 -2.08 -12.06 0.92
C VAL A 59 -3.02 -11.03 1.55
N LYS A 60 -4.23 -11.45 1.93
CA LYS A 60 -5.18 -10.62 2.70
C LYS A 60 -4.79 -10.62 4.17
N VAL A 61 -4.63 -9.43 4.74
CA VAL A 61 -4.35 -9.23 6.17
C VAL A 61 -5.21 -8.09 6.72
N PRO A 62 -5.52 -8.08 8.03
CA PRO A 62 -6.15 -6.94 8.67
C PRO A 62 -5.39 -5.63 8.43
N GLU A 63 -6.12 -4.54 8.19
CA GLU A 63 -5.52 -3.25 7.88
C GLU A 63 -4.61 -2.73 9.00
N SER A 64 -5.02 -2.94 10.26
CA SER A 64 -4.25 -2.55 11.44
C SER A 64 -2.87 -3.22 11.46
N LEU A 65 -2.80 -4.51 11.13
CA LEU A 65 -1.54 -5.25 11.05
C LEU A 65 -0.67 -4.75 9.91
N ARG A 66 -1.25 -4.53 8.72
CA ARG A 66 -0.51 -3.96 7.59
C ARG A 66 0.11 -2.61 7.95
N ARG A 67 -0.66 -1.72 8.58
CA ARG A 67 -0.18 -0.40 9.02
C ARG A 67 0.95 -0.53 10.04
N HIS A 68 0.80 -1.42 11.03
CA HIS A 68 1.81 -1.65 12.06
C HIS A 68 3.12 -2.21 11.47
N TRP A 69 3.04 -3.26 10.67
CA TRP A 69 4.23 -3.88 10.06
C TRP A 69 4.96 -2.94 9.10
N ALA A 70 4.23 -2.12 8.33
CA ALA A 70 4.84 -1.11 7.47
C ALA A 70 5.63 -0.08 8.28
N ALA A 71 5.09 0.36 9.43
CA ALA A 71 5.79 1.28 10.32
C ALA A 71 7.03 0.64 10.95
N GLU A 72 6.93 -0.61 11.42
CA GLU A 72 8.04 -1.35 12.03
C GLU A 72 9.17 -1.65 11.03
N SER A 73 8.82 -2.10 9.82
CA SER A 73 9.80 -2.37 8.76
C SER A 73 10.59 -1.11 8.42
N LYS A 74 9.90 0.03 8.30
CA LYS A 74 10.53 1.33 8.05
C LYS A 74 11.45 1.77 9.19
N ARG A 75 11.08 1.53 10.45
CA ARG A 75 11.91 1.83 11.63
C ARG A 75 13.21 1.03 11.63
N GLN A 76 13.14 -0.22 11.19
CA GLN A 76 14.29 -1.12 11.12
C GLN A 76 15.12 -0.95 9.83
N GLY A 77 14.65 -0.13 8.87
CA GLY A 77 15.33 0.08 7.60
C GLY A 77 15.22 -1.10 6.63
N ILE A 78 14.27 -2.02 6.86
CA ILE A 78 14.03 -3.21 6.03
C ILE A 78 12.74 -3.07 5.23
N THR A 79 12.66 -3.79 4.12
CA THR A 79 11.44 -3.81 3.30
C THR A 79 10.46 -4.88 3.81
N MET A 80 9.17 -4.63 3.62
CA MET A 80 8.14 -5.61 4.00
C MET A 80 8.26 -6.90 3.18
N THR A 81 8.72 -6.80 1.92
CA THR A 81 9.05 -7.96 1.08
C THR A 81 10.10 -8.83 1.74
N GLU A 82 11.18 -8.24 2.23
CA GLU A 82 12.26 -8.99 2.87
C GLU A 82 11.83 -9.65 4.17
N VAL A 83 11.00 -8.96 4.98
CA VAL A 83 10.38 -9.56 6.18
C VAL A 83 9.53 -10.78 5.81
N ILE A 84 8.71 -10.68 4.76
CA ILE A 84 7.84 -11.77 4.33
C ILE A 84 8.68 -12.93 3.78
N VAL A 85 9.69 -12.67 2.95
CA VAL A 85 10.58 -13.71 2.42
C VAL A 85 11.29 -14.43 3.56
N GLN A 86 11.89 -13.70 4.51
CA GLN A 86 12.56 -14.31 5.67
C GLN A 86 11.60 -15.14 6.52
N ALA A 87 10.36 -14.66 6.73
CA ALA A 87 9.36 -15.41 7.48
C ALA A 87 8.95 -16.70 6.75
N LEU A 88 8.83 -16.67 5.42
CA LEU A 88 8.53 -17.85 4.60
C LEU A 88 9.70 -18.83 4.58
N GLU A 89 10.93 -18.35 4.38
CA GLU A 89 12.14 -19.19 4.44
C GLU A 89 12.33 -19.82 5.82
N ALA A 90 12.09 -19.07 6.90
CA ALA A 90 12.17 -19.60 8.26
C ALA A 90 11.11 -20.68 8.55
N ARG A 91 9.99 -20.67 7.83
CA ARG A 91 8.89 -21.63 8.00
C ARG A 91 9.00 -22.84 7.07
N PHE A 92 9.44 -22.65 5.83
CA PHE A 92 9.40 -23.66 4.78
C PHE A 92 10.79 -24.06 4.24
N GLY A 93 11.85 -23.32 4.59
CA GLY A 93 13.17 -23.48 4.01
C GLY A 93 13.27 -22.89 2.61
N ARG A 94 14.38 -23.18 1.92
CA ARG A 94 14.56 -22.93 0.48
C ARG A 94 14.37 -24.24 -0.28
N PRO A 95 13.74 -24.22 -1.47
CA PRO A 95 13.74 -25.39 -2.33
C PRO A 95 15.18 -25.76 -2.69
N GLU A 96 15.51 -27.06 -2.66
CA GLU A 96 16.81 -27.57 -3.13
C GLU A 96 16.96 -27.50 -4.65
#